data_AF-A0A6A6GTQ0-F1
#
_entry.id   AF-A0A6A6GTQ0-F1
#
_cell.length_a   1.000
_cell.length_b   1.000
_cell.length_c   1.000
_cell.angle_alpha   90.00
_cell.angle_beta   90.00
_cell.angle_gamma   90.00
#
_symmetry.space_group_name_H-M   'P 1'
#
loop_
_entity.id
_entity.type
_entity.pdbx_description
1 polymer ?
#
loop_
_entity_poly.entity_id
_entity_poly.type
_entity_poly.pdbx_seq_one_letter_code
_entity_poly.pdbx_strand_id
1 'polypeptide(L)'
;MDQTSDFQEEITMDTDTFVTLSEHINQSGIISKCCVCNNATSNACTECGSAKYCSEDCQNDDWKTHKALCHAMKTMPERPSQDHRLGILFAVDKEVPTLVWVHTPYHDDGFGSADAETNFGEWFGSERFTRVLVEKNMARGFELDTLPSIWRLETFVHRENNAAVNGLLNGSPGQPWRGPVLCMQVAGVFATMFEDINLSDFRHIVDFLRT
;
A
#
# COMPACT_ATOMS: atom_id res chain seq x y z
N MET A 1 30.43 -41.10 38.99
CA MET A 1 30.19 -41.30 37.55
C MET A 1 28.91 -40.57 37.23
N ASP A 2 29.02 -39.31 36.81
CA ASP A 2 27.98 -38.63 36.06
C ASP A 2 28.62 -37.38 35.43
N GLN A 3 28.66 -37.32 34.10
CA GLN A 3 29.00 -36.11 33.35
C GLN A 3 28.12 -36.12 32.10
N THR A 4 27.09 -35.28 32.11
CA THR A 4 26.31 -34.89 30.95
C THR A 4 26.98 -33.66 30.32
N SER A 5 27.52 -33.80 29.11
CA SER A 5 27.95 -32.68 28.27
C SER A 5 26.91 -32.48 27.16
N ASP A 6 26.18 -31.37 27.25
CA ASP A 6 25.27 -30.90 26.20
C ASP A 6 26.05 -30.41 24.97
N PHE A 7 25.61 -30.87 23.81
CA PHE A 7 26.05 -30.42 22.49
C PHE A 7 25.34 -29.10 22.13
N GLN A 8 26.10 -28.04 21.86
CA GLN A 8 25.65 -26.93 21.03
C GLN A 8 26.29 -27.10 19.65
N GLU A 9 25.49 -27.49 18.64
CA GLU A 9 25.90 -27.38 17.24
C GLU A 9 25.67 -25.94 16.78
N GLU A 10 26.78 -25.24 16.55
CA GLU A 10 26.81 -23.91 15.96
C GLU A 10 26.71 -24.06 14.43
N ILE A 11 25.56 -23.72 13.85
CA ILE A 11 25.40 -23.69 12.38
C ILE A 11 26.21 -22.51 11.84
N THR A 12 27.42 -22.77 11.40
CA THR A 12 28.24 -21.80 10.67
C THR A 12 27.87 -21.86 9.19
N MET A 13 27.15 -20.85 8.70
CA MET A 13 26.99 -20.66 7.25
C MET A 13 28.30 -20.09 6.69
N ASP A 14 28.91 -20.82 5.77
CA ASP A 14 30.16 -20.40 5.13
C ASP A 14 29.95 -19.14 4.27
N THR A 15 30.92 -18.24 4.35
CA THR A 15 31.01 -16.97 3.63
C THR A 15 30.82 -17.10 2.12
N ASP A 16 31.25 -18.19 1.52
CA ASP A 16 31.03 -18.47 0.08
C ASP A 16 29.55 -18.69 -0.26
N THR A 17 28.74 -19.20 0.68
CA THR A 17 27.29 -19.36 0.53
C THR A 17 26.57 -18.01 0.59
N PHE A 18 27.08 -17.07 1.40
CA PHE A 18 26.54 -15.72 1.50
C PHE A 18 26.86 -14.88 0.27
N VAL A 19 28.09 -14.99 -0.25
CA VAL A 19 28.51 -14.33 -1.49
C VAL A 19 27.70 -14.84 -2.68
N THR A 20 27.51 -16.15 -2.81
CA THR A 20 26.70 -16.72 -3.90
C THR A 20 25.22 -16.31 -3.81
N LEU A 21 24.59 -16.28 -2.63
CA LEU A 21 23.24 -15.73 -2.44
C LEU A 21 23.15 -14.26 -2.84
N SER A 22 24.14 -13.45 -2.45
CA SER A 22 24.18 -12.02 -2.79
C SER A 22 24.37 -11.76 -4.30
N GLU A 23 25.13 -12.61 -5.00
CA GLU A 23 25.31 -12.56 -6.45
C GLU A 23 24.06 -13.02 -7.22
N HIS A 24 23.32 -14.02 -6.71
CA HIS A 24 22.05 -14.48 -7.31
C HIS A 24 20.92 -13.46 -7.11
N ILE A 25 20.90 -12.77 -5.96
CA ILE A 25 19.97 -11.65 -5.68
C ILE A 25 20.27 -10.47 -6.62
N ASN A 26 21.54 -10.22 -6.96
CA ASN A 26 21.93 -9.13 -7.85
C ASN A 26 21.73 -9.40 -9.35
N GLN A 27 21.54 -10.66 -9.78
CA GLN A 27 21.28 -11.02 -11.18
C GLN A 27 19.81 -11.27 -11.52
N SER A 28 18.93 -11.31 -10.51
CA SER A 28 17.48 -11.36 -10.70
C SER A 28 16.90 -9.99 -10.37
N GLY A 29 16.52 -9.19 -11.37
CA GLY A 29 15.80 -7.94 -11.12
C GLY A 29 14.64 -8.19 -10.16
N ILE A 30 14.39 -7.29 -9.20
CA ILE A 30 13.40 -7.48 -8.10
C ILE A 30 12.08 -8.00 -8.70
N ILE A 31 11.83 -9.30 -8.49
CA ILE A 31 10.64 -9.96 -9.02
C ILE A 31 9.47 -9.50 -8.15
N SER A 32 8.59 -8.69 -8.74
CA SER A 32 7.34 -8.22 -8.15
C SER A 32 6.15 -9.04 -8.64
N LYS A 33 4.95 -8.71 -8.16
CA LYS A 33 3.70 -9.28 -8.66
C LYS A 33 2.95 -8.30 -9.56
N CYS A 34 2.32 -8.82 -10.59
CA CYS A 34 1.40 -8.04 -11.41
C CYS A 34 0.14 -7.68 -10.61
N CYS A 35 -0.21 -6.40 -10.54
CA CYS A 35 -1.37 -5.94 -9.77
C CYS A 35 -2.75 -6.39 -10.32
N VAL A 36 -2.76 -7.01 -11.51
CA VAL A 36 -3.97 -7.44 -12.24
C VAL A 36 -4.20 -8.95 -12.15
N CYS A 37 -3.16 -9.76 -12.21
CA CYS A 37 -3.29 -11.23 -12.27
C CYS A 37 -2.38 -11.97 -11.29
N ASN A 38 -1.59 -11.26 -10.50
CA ASN A 38 -0.65 -11.80 -9.51
C ASN A 38 0.48 -12.68 -10.07
N ASN A 39 0.70 -12.71 -11.38
CA ASN A 39 1.87 -13.35 -11.97
C ASN A 39 3.15 -12.58 -11.63
N ALA A 40 4.26 -13.31 -11.49
CA ALA A 40 5.57 -12.71 -11.31
C ALA A 40 5.96 -11.81 -12.50
N THR A 41 6.55 -10.65 -12.21
CA THR A 41 7.01 -9.70 -13.23
C THR A 41 8.13 -8.80 -12.70
N SER A 42 9.05 -8.43 -13.58
CA SER A 42 10.01 -7.33 -13.36
C SER A 42 9.61 -6.06 -14.12
N ASN A 43 8.53 -6.12 -14.91
CA ASN A 43 8.07 -4.99 -15.72
C ASN A 43 7.26 -4.02 -14.85
N ALA A 44 7.43 -2.74 -15.15
CA ALA A 44 6.71 -1.64 -14.54
C ALA A 44 6.12 -0.71 -15.59
N CYS A 45 5.14 0.10 -15.22
CA CYS A 45 4.67 1.18 -16.07
C CYS A 45 5.86 2.06 -16.47
N THR A 46 6.08 2.25 -17.77
CA THR A 46 7.22 3.00 -18.31
C THR A 46 7.12 4.49 -18.04
N GLU A 47 5.94 5.01 -17.73
CA GLU A 47 5.75 6.42 -17.42
C GLU A 47 6.08 6.74 -15.96
N CYS A 48 5.48 6.03 -15.00
CA CYS A 48 5.60 6.35 -13.58
C CYS A 48 6.47 5.37 -12.77
N GLY A 49 6.83 4.21 -13.32
CA GLY A 49 7.62 3.16 -12.64
C GLY A 49 6.93 2.44 -11.46
N SER A 50 5.79 2.94 -11.00
CA SER A 50 5.15 2.54 -9.75
C SER A 50 4.33 1.25 -9.86
N ALA A 51 3.40 1.16 -10.82
CA ALA A 51 2.59 -0.05 -11.00
C ALA A 51 3.35 -1.15 -11.76
N LYS A 52 3.09 -2.42 -11.43
CA LYS A 52 3.74 -3.59 -12.02
C LYS A 52 2.74 -4.44 -12.82
N TYR A 53 3.13 -4.81 -14.04
CA TYR A 53 2.30 -5.59 -14.96
C TYR A 53 3.09 -6.73 -15.58
N CYS A 54 2.51 -7.90 -15.81
CA CYS A 54 3.22 -8.97 -16.54
C CYS A 54 3.12 -8.82 -18.06
N SER A 55 2.16 -8.04 -18.56
CA SER A 55 1.90 -7.83 -19.99
C SER A 55 1.22 -6.48 -20.26
N GLU A 56 1.23 -6.06 -21.52
CA GLU A 56 0.48 -4.89 -22.00
C GLU A 56 -1.03 -5.06 -21.79
N ASP A 57 -1.57 -6.28 -21.94
CA ASP A 57 -2.98 -6.56 -21.67
C ASP A 57 -3.37 -6.26 -20.23
N CYS A 58 -2.51 -6.62 -19.26
CA CYS A 58 -2.74 -6.29 -17.86
C CYS A 58 -2.66 -4.78 -17.62
N GLN A 59 -1.72 -4.08 -18.27
CA GLN A 59 -1.65 -2.63 -18.19
C GLN A 59 -2.90 -1.96 -18.77
N ASN A 60 -3.42 -2.45 -19.90
CA ASN A 60 -4.62 -1.95 -20.56
C ASN A 60 -5.89 -2.21 -19.73
N ASP A 61 -6.00 -3.37 -19.06
CA ASP A 61 -7.08 -3.65 -18.12
C ASP A 61 -7.12 -2.63 -16.98
N ASP A 62 -5.95 -2.29 -16.44
CA ASP A 62 -5.84 -1.33 -15.35
C ASP A 62 -5.90 0.15 -15.80
N TRP A 63 -5.63 0.45 -17.08
CA TRP A 63 -5.37 1.80 -17.56
C TRP A 63 -6.40 2.85 -17.14
N LYS A 64 -7.70 2.51 -17.16
CA LYS A 64 -8.77 3.44 -16.76
C LYS A 64 -8.63 3.90 -15.31
N THR A 65 -8.21 3.01 -14.43
CA THR A 65 -7.91 3.31 -13.02
C THR A 65 -6.54 3.97 -12.93
N HIS A 66 -5.49 3.31 -13.44
CA HIS A 66 -4.10 3.73 -13.33
C HIS A 66 -3.87 5.18 -13.76
N LYS A 67 -4.44 5.59 -14.91
CA LYS A 67 -4.23 6.93 -15.48
C LYS A 67 -4.68 8.07 -14.55
N ALA A 68 -5.55 7.80 -13.58
CA ALA A 68 -5.99 8.81 -12.61
C ALA A 68 -4.83 9.34 -11.77
N LEU A 69 -3.81 8.50 -11.51
CA LEU A 69 -2.65 8.86 -10.67
C LEU A 69 -1.30 8.64 -11.36
N CYS A 70 -1.26 8.03 -12.55
CA CYS A 70 -0.01 7.71 -13.26
C CYS A 70 0.91 8.95 -13.41
N HIS A 71 0.38 10.01 -14.00
CA HIS A 71 1.14 11.24 -14.19
C HIS A 71 1.50 11.91 -12.86
N ALA A 72 0.54 11.96 -11.92
CA ALA A 72 0.75 12.55 -10.60
C ALA A 72 1.87 11.84 -9.82
N MET A 73 1.99 10.52 -9.95
CA MET A 73 3.05 9.73 -9.34
C MET A 73 4.43 10.09 -9.91
N LYS A 74 4.51 10.30 -11.23
CA LYS A 74 5.76 10.72 -11.89
C LYS A 74 6.18 12.14 -11.48
N THR A 75 5.21 13.03 -11.28
CA THR A 75 5.46 14.44 -10.96
C THR A 75 5.30 14.75 -9.47
N MET A 76 5.33 13.74 -8.61
CA MET A 76 5.12 13.94 -7.18
C MET A 76 6.25 14.84 -6.62
N PRO A 77 5.94 15.88 -5.83
CA PRO A 77 6.96 16.68 -5.16
C PRO A 77 7.86 15.83 -4.28
N GLU A 78 9.08 16.30 -4.05
CA GLU A 78 10.02 15.65 -3.13
C GLU A 78 9.40 15.41 -1.75
N ARG A 79 9.79 14.30 -1.13
CA ARG A 79 9.31 13.93 0.19
C ARG A 79 9.71 15.00 1.21
N PRO A 80 8.78 15.59 1.98
CA PRO A 80 9.10 16.70 2.88
C PRO A 80 10.08 16.33 4.00
N SER A 81 9.98 15.13 4.57
CA SER A 81 10.91 14.61 5.58
C SER A 81 10.92 13.08 5.60
N GLN A 82 11.81 12.47 6.38
CA GLN A 82 11.83 11.01 6.58
C GLN A 82 10.58 10.48 7.30
N ASP A 83 9.85 11.34 8.00
CA ASP A 83 8.61 11.00 8.71
C ASP A 83 7.37 11.10 7.83
N HIS A 84 7.54 11.37 6.54
CA HIS A 84 6.42 11.36 5.61
C HIS A 84 6.33 10.05 4.85
N ARG A 85 5.10 9.58 4.63
CA ARG A 85 4.78 8.46 3.75
C ARG A 85 3.76 8.88 2.71
N LEU A 86 3.90 8.33 1.51
CA LEU A 86 2.96 8.60 0.44
C LEU A 86 1.63 7.89 0.72
N GLY A 87 0.54 8.64 0.62
CA GLY A 87 -0.84 8.16 0.72
C GLY A 87 -1.66 8.53 -0.51
N ILE A 88 -2.83 7.92 -0.66
CA ILE A 88 -3.83 8.27 -1.67
C ILE A 88 -5.07 8.80 -0.98
N LEU A 89 -5.44 10.04 -1.28
CA LEU A 89 -6.63 10.69 -0.74
C LEU A 89 -7.76 10.70 -1.78
N PHE A 90 -8.91 10.20 -1.37
CA PHE A 90 -10.19 10.43 -2.04
C PHE A 90 -10.90 11.55 -1.28
N ALA A 91 -10.66 12.79 -1.70
CA ALA A 91 -11.33 13.96 -1.13
C ALA A 91 -12.81 13.98 -1.53
N VAL A 92 -13.67 14.44 -0.62
CA VAL A 92 -15.14 14.40 -0.80
C VAL A 92 -15.59 15.23 -1.99
N ASP A 93 -14.94 16.37 -2.21
CA ASP A 93 -15.28 17.43 -3.17
C ASP A 93 -14.51 17.33 -4.49
N LYS A 94 -13.62 16.34 -4.65
CA LYS A 94 -12.85 16.13 -5.88
C LYS A 94 -13.43 14.98 -6.68
N GLU A 95 -13.34 15.03 -8.01
CA GLU A 95 -13.82 13.95 -8.87
C GLU A 95 -12.79 12.83 -9.06
N VAL A 96 -11.53 13.07 -8.70
CA VAL A 96 -10.41 12.13 -8.85
C VAL A 96 -9.60 12.06 -7.55
N PRO A 97 -8.98 10.90 -7.25
CA PRO A 97 -8.08 10.79 -6.11
C PRO A 97 -6.79 11.60 -6.34
N THR A 98 -6.08 11.89 -5.26
CA THR A 98 -4.81 12.62 -5.27
C THR A 98 -3.76 11.92 -4.41
N LEU A 99 -2.49 12.07 -4.78
CA LEU A 99 -1.37 11.65 -3.92
C LEU A 99 -1.10 12.72 -2.86
N VAL A 100 -0.83 12.29 -1.63
CA VAL A 100 -0.56 13.18 -0.49
C VAL A 100 0.61 12.66 0.34
N TRP A 101 1.43 13.57 0.84
CA TRP A 101 2.44 13.23 1.85
C TRP A 101 1.79 13.28 3.23
N VAL A 102 1.76 12.15 3.93
CA VAL A 102 1.17 12.05 5.26
C VAL A 102 2.29 12.02 6.28
N HIS A 103 2.23 12.92 7.27
CA HIS A 103 3.19 12.95 8.37
C HIS A 103 2.89 11.82 9.37
N THR A 104 3.74 10.81 9.33
CA THR A 104 3.69 9.59 10.15
C THR A 104 4.99 9.49 10.97
N PRO A 105 5.16 10.32 12.01
CA PRO A 105 6.34 10.22 12.87
C PRO A 105 6.32 8.83 13.51
N TYR A 106 7.38 8.07 13.30
CA TYR A 106 7.58 6.80 13.98
C TYR A 106 8.83 6.93 14.83
N HIS A 107 8.66 6.78 16.13
CA HIS A 107 9.77 6.62 17.06
C HIS A 107 9.88 5.13 17.42
N ASP A 108 11.01 4.51 17.05
CA ASP A 108 11.32 3.12 17.40
C ASP A 108 11.72 3.03 18.88
N ASP A 109 10.74 3.20 19.77
CA ASP A 109 10.93 3.12 21.22
C ASP A 109 10.59 1.73 21.81
N GLY A 110 10.26 0.77 20.94
CA GLY A 110 9.93 -0.61 21.29
C GLY A 110 8.53 -0.82 21.86
N PHE A 111 7.70 0.23 21.98
CA PHE A 111 6.34 0.15 22.52
C PHE A 111 5.30 1.00 21.77
N GLY A 112 5.72 1.88 20.86
CA GLY A 112 4.87 2.77 20.07
C GLY A 112 4.30 2.14 18.79
N SER A 113 3.10 2.58 18.41
CA SER A 113 2.48 2.26 17.13
C SER A 113 2.40 3.53 16.29
N ALA A 114 2.93 3.53 15.06
CA ALA A 114 2.99 4.75 14.24
C ALA A 114 1.59 5.32 13.95
N ASP A 115 0.55 4.47 13.99
CA ASP A 115 -0.85 4.89 13.89
C ASP A 115 -1.34 5.76 15.05
N ALA A 116 -0.79 5.62 16.26
CA ALA A 116 -1.15 6.41 17.42
C ALA A 116 -0.55 7.84 17.36
N GLU A 117 0.59 7.99 16.70
CA GLU A 117 1.31 9.26 16.58
C GLU A 117 1.02 9.99 15.26
N THR A 118 0.49 9.29 14.26
CA THR A 118 0.12 9.88 12.97
C THR A 118 -1.05 10.85 13.15
N ASN A 119 -0.83 12.10 12.76
CA ASN A 119 -1.87 13.12 12.81
C ASN A 119 -2.83 12.98 11.63
N PHE A 120 -3.84 12.12 11.77
CA PHE A 120 -4.93 12.03 10.81
C PHE A 120 -5.94 13.19 10.90
N GLY A 121 -5.77 14.11 11.87
CA GLY A 121 -6.67 15.24 12.08
C GLY A 121 -6.70 16.22 10.90
N GLU A 122 -5.65 16.27 10.09
CA GLU A 122 -5.65 17.01 8.82
C GLU A 122 -6.76 16.54 7.87
N TRP A 123 -7.05 15.24 7.86
CA TRP A 123 -8.00 14.62 6.92
C TRP A 123 -9.37 14.34 7.53
N PHE A 124 -9.41 14.02 8.82
CA PHE A 124 -10.63 13.60 9.52
C PHE A 124 -11.09 14.58 10.61
N GLY A 125 -10.37 15.67 10.84
CA GLY A 125 -10.65 16.59 11.94
C GLY A 125 -10.49 15.90 13.30
N SER A 126 -11.29 16.30 14.28
CA SER A 126 -11.28 15.70 15.63
C SER A 126 -12.16 14.45 15.75
N GLU A 127 -12.62 13.90 14.64
CA GLU A 127 -13.58 12.80 14.63
C GLU A 127 -12.89 11.44 14.73
N ARG A 128 -13.64 10.45 15.20
CA ARG A 128 -13.14 9.07 15.23
C ARG A 128 -13.10 8.51 13.82
N PHE A 129 -12.00 7.83 13.52
CA PHE A 129 -11.77 7.12 12.28
C PHE A 129 -11.47 5.66 12.58
N THR A 130 -11.68 4.83 11.57
CA THR A 130 -11.37 3.42 11.56
C THR A 130 -10.61 3.09 10.27
N ARG A 131 -9.94 1.93 10.27
CA ARG A 131 -9.26 1.41 9.08
C ARG A 131 -9.75 0.01 8.74
N VAL A 132 -9.73 -0.30 7.45
CA VAL A 132 -9.89 -1.65 6.93
C VAL A 132 -8.60 -2.05 6.23
N LEU A 133 -8.08 -3.24 6.51
CA LEU A 133 -6.93 -3.80 5.83
C LEU A 133 -7.40 -4.59 4.61
N VAL A 134 -6.73 -4.40 3.48
CA VAL A 134 -6.99 -5.10 2.22
C VAL A 134 -5.95 -6.21 2.11
N GLU A 135 -6.25 -7.38 2.67
CA GLU A 135 -5.33 -8.54 2.63
C GLU A 135 -5.42 -9.30 1.30
N LYS A 136 -6.57 -9.20 0.63
CA LYS A 136 -6.88 -9.92 -0.61
C LYS A 136 -7.62 -9.05 -1.60
N ASN A 137 -7.34 -9.28 -2.87
CA ASN A 137 -8.13 -8.72 -3.96
C ASN A 137 -9.30 -9.67 -4.30
N MET A 138 -10.45 -9.49 -3.64
CA MET A 138 -11.63 -10.32 -3.84
C MET A 138 -12.17 -10.28 -5.28
N ALA A 139 -12.06 -9.13 -5.97
CA ALA A 139 -12.53 -8.99 -7.34
C ALA A 139 -11.71 -9.83 -8.34
N ARG A 140 -10.45 -10.13 -7.98
CA ARG A 140 -9.50 -10.83 -8.86
C ARG A 140 -9.06 -12.19 -8.34
N GLY A 141 -9.43 -12.55 -7.11
CA GLY A 141 -9.27 -13.89 -6.55
C GLY A 141 -7.87 -14.24 -6.07
N PHE A 142 -7.11 -13.29 -5.52
CA PHE A 142 -5.77 -13.56 -4.97
C PHE A 142 -5.46 -12.79 -3.68
N GLU A 143 -4.58 -13.35 -2.87
CA GLU A 143 -3.98 -12.72 -1.67
C GLU A 143 -2.90 -11.72 -2.09
N LEU A 144 -2.71 -10.68 -1.28
CA LEU A 144 -1.70 -9.64 -1.51
C LEU A 144 -0.44 -9.90 -0.68
N ASP A 145 0.71 -9.64 -1.29
CA ASP A 145 2.00 -9.60 -0.58
C ASP A 145 2.19 -8.26 0.17
N THR A 146 1.40 -7.25 -0.19
CA THR A 146 1.32 -5.93 0.46
C THR A 146 0.06 -5.82 1.31
N LEU A 147 0.00 -4.82 2.19
CA LEU A 147 -1.16 -4.63 3.06
C LEU A 147 -1.69 -3.18 2.94
N PRO A 148 -2.40 -2.85 1.85
CA PRO A 148 -3.07 -1.57 1.74
C PRO A 148 -4.13 -1.41 2.84
N SER A 149 -4.26 -0.20 3.36
CA SER A 149 -5.25 0.15 4.39
C SER A 149 -6.14 1.30 3.90
N ILE A 150 -7.43 1.22 4.22
CA ILE A 150 -8.44 2.22 3.86
C ILE A 150 -8.98 2.84 5.15
N TRP A 151 -8.66 4.11 5.37
CA TRP A 151 -9.04 4.89 6.53
C TRP A 151 -10.27 5.76 6.22
N ARG A 152 -11.23 5.79 7.13
CA ARG A 152 -12.48 6.56 7.01
C ARG A 152 -13.04 6.92 8.38
N LEU A 153 -13.97 7.88 8.42
CA LEU A 153 -14.74 8.19 9.62
C LEU A 153 -15.56 7.00 10.11
N GLU A 154 -15.66 6.79 11.43
CA GLU A 154 -16.56 5.79 12.01
C GLU A 154 -18.04 6.17 11.79
N THR A 155 -18.36 7.45 11.99
CA THR A 155 -19.71 7.99 11.83
C THR A 155 -19.88 8.65 10.46
N PHE A 156 -19.96 7.83 9.43
CA PHE A 156 -20.05 8.29 8.03
C PHE A 156 -21.48 8.43 7.48
N VAL A 157 -22.50 7.93 8.19
CA VAL A 157 -23.90 7.84 7.69
C VAL A 157 -24.47 9.20 7.28
N HIS A 158 -24.15 10.26 8.01
CA HIS A 158 -24.64 11.63 7.75
C HIS A 158 -23.72 12.45 6.85
N ARG A 159 -22.66 11.85 6.32
CA ARG A 159 -21.68 12.53 5.46
C ARG A 159 -22.13 12.52 4.00
N GLU A 160 -21.62 13.49 3.26
CA GLU A 160 -21.80 13.57 1.81
C GLU A 160 -21.16 12.36 1.12
N ASN A 161 -21.70 11.98 -0.03
CA ASN A 161 -21.10 10.95 -0.86
C ASN A 161 -19.73 11.43 -1.37
N ASN A 162 -18.75 10.55 -1.38
CA ASN A 162 -17.41 10.86 -1.84
C ASN A 162 -17.39 10.95 -3.38
N ALA A 163 -17.23 12.16 -3.92
CA ALA A 163 -17.23 12.38 -5.36
C ALA A 163 -16.04 11.69 -6.05
N ALA A 164 -14.88 11.57 -5.39
CA ALA A 164 -13.69 10.97 -5.98
C ALA A 164 -13.86 9.46 -6.15
N VAL A 165 -14.43 8.79 -5.14
CA VAL A 165 -14.77 7.37 -5.25
C VAL A 165 -15.83 7.16 -6.35
N ASN A 166 -16.89 7.96 -6.36
CA ASN A 166 -17.94 7.80 -7.38
C ASN A 166 -17.45 8.10 -8.80
N GLY A 167 -16.66 9.16 -8.98
CA GLY A 167 -16.07 9.53 -10.25
C GLY A 167 -15.15 8.45 -10.79
N LEU A 168 -14.23 7.94 -9.95
CA LEU A 168 -13.30 6.88 -10.34
C LEU A 168 -14.02 5.56 -10.68
N LEU A 169 -15.11 5.26 -9.96
CA LEU A 169 -15.87 4.02 -10.15
C LEU A 169 -17.00 4.14 -11.18
N ASN A 170 -17.15 5.29 -11.84
CA ASN A 170 -18.26 5.63 -12.74
C ASN A 170 -19.64 5.34 -12.10
N GLY A 171 -19.81 5.73 -10.83
CA GLY A 171 -21.06 5.61 -10.09
C GLY A 171 -21.45 4.19 -9.67
N SER A 172 -20.55 3.21 -9.79
CA SER A 172 -20.80 1.81 -9.41
C SER A 172 -19.92 1.31 -8.25
N PRO A 173 -19.94 1.95 -7.06
CA PRO A 173 -19.29 1.40 -5.88
C PRO A 173 -20.10 0.22 -5.32
N GLY A 174 -19.44 -0.70 -4.61
CA GLY A 174 -20.12 -1.83 -3.94
C GLY A 174 -21.04 -1.38 -2.78
N GLN A 175 -20.72 -0.23 -2.20
CA GLN A 175 -21.51 0.45 -1.17
C GLN A 175 -21.34 1.97 -1.24
N PRO A 176 -22.24 2.77 -0.63
CA PRO A 176 -22.04 4.21 -0.53
C PRO A 176 -20.80 4.55 0.29
N TRP A 177 -19.78 5.13 -0.35
CA TRP A 177 -18.62 5.70 0.33
C TRP A 177 -18.90 7.17 0.65
N ARG A 178 -18.89 7.52 1.94
CA ARG A 178 -19.25 8.84 2.45
C ARG A 178 -18.13 9.43 3.30
N GLY A 179 -17.91 10.74 3.18
CA GLY A 179 -16.79 11.42 3.81
C GLY A 179 -15.44 11.15 3.14
N PRO A 180 -14.36 11.77 3.62
CA PRO A 180 -13.03 11.59 3.07
C PRO A 180 -12.55 10.16 3.31
N VAL A 181 -11.77 9.63 2.36
CA VAL A 181 -11.13 8.31 2.48
C VAL A 181 -9.64 8.49 2.21
N LEU A 182 -8.81 8.06 3.15
CA LEU A 182 -7.34 8.08 3.02
C LEU A 182 -6.84 6.65 2.93
N CYS A 183 -5.99 6.36 1.96
CA CYS A 183 -5.39 5.06 1.78
C CYS A 183 -3.88 5.13 2.02
N MET A 184 -3.38 4.18 2.80
CA MET A 184 -1.98 4.08 3.22
C MET A 184 -1.51 2.63 3.08
N GLN A 185 -0.24 2.42 2.78
CA GLN A 185 0.38 1.11 2.88
C GLN A 185 0.84 0.90 4.33
N VAL A 186 0.40 -0.18 4.97
CA VAL A 186 0.90 -0.56 6.30
C VAL A 186 1.93 -1.68 6.22
N ALA A 187 2.84 -1.70 7.18
CA ALA A 187 3.92 -2.66 7.28
C ALA A 187 4.17 -3.08 8.74
N GLY A 188 5.00 -4.10 8.91
CA GLY A 188 5.36 -4.67 10.20
C GLY A 188 4.38 -5.69 10.73
N VAL A 189 4.83 -6.46 11.72
CA VAL A 189 4.09 -7.61 12.30
C VAL A 189 2.71 -7.21 12.84
N PHE A 190 2.59 -5.98 13.36
CA PHE A 190 1.34 -5.46 13.92
C PHE A 190 0.57 -4.53 12.98
N ALA A 191 1.05 -4.34 11.74
CA ALA A 191 0.47 -3.39 10.78
C ALA A 191 0.33 -1.96 11.36
N THR A 192 1.30 -1.57 12.17
CA THR A 192 1.35 -0.28 12.88
C THR A 192 2.32 0.70 12.25
N MET A 193 3.17 0.27 11.30
CA MET A 193 4.09 1.14 10.57
C MET A 193 3.52 1.48 9.19
N PHE A 194 4.01 2.55 8.58
CA PHE A 194 3.63 2.97 7.23
C PHE A 194 4.82 2.93 6.26
N GLU A 195 4.53 2.52 5.03
CA GLU A 195 5.42 2.62 3.87
C GLU A 195 4.77 3.49 2.79
N ASP A 196 5.52 3.83 1.76
CA ASP A 196 4.94 4.54 0.62
C ASP A 196 3.98 3.62 -0.13
N ILE A 197 2.74 4.08 -0.28
CA ILE A 197 1.78 3.42 -1.16
C ILE A 197 2.21 3.55 -2.62
N ASN A 198 2.01 2.50 -3.42
CA ASN A 198 2.29 2.52 -4.85
C ASN A 198 1.04 2.33 -5.71
N LEU A 199 1.18 2.42 -7.03
CA LEU A 199 0.04 2.29 -7.95
C LEU A 199 -0.40 0.84 -8.21
N SER A 200 0.35 -0.17 -7.77
CA SER A 200 -0.17 -1.54 -7.65
C SER A 200 -1.16 -1.64 -6.48
N ASP A 201 -0.84 -1.06 -5.33
CA ASP A 201 -1.76 -0.99 -4.18
C ASP A 201 -3.04 -0.21 -4.54
N PHE A 202 -2.90 0.87 -5.32
CA PHE A 202 -4.04 1.63 -5.82
C PHE A 202 -5.03 0.76 -6.61
N ARG A 203 -4.55 -0.17 -7.44
CA ARG A 203 -5.42 -1.14 -8.14
C ARG A 203 -6.25 -1.94 -7.16
N HIS A 204 -5.60 -2.48 -6.13
CA HIS A 204 -6.22 -3.34 -5.12
C HIS A 204 -7.26 -2.58 -4.29
N ILE A 205 -6.95 -1.34 -3.92
CA ILE A 205 -7.90 -0.45 -3.24
C ILE A 205 -9.12 -0.19 -4.13
N VAL A 206 -8.92 0.14 -5.40
CA VAL A 206 -10.03 0.44 -6.31
C VAL A 206 -10.92 -0.78 -6.55
N ASP A 207 -10.34 -1.97 -6.61
CA ASP A 207 -11.10 -3.21 -6.64
C ASP A 207 -11.91 -3.42 -5.36
N PHE A 208 -11.31 -3.17 -4.18
CA PHE A 208 -12.01 -3.24 -2.90
C PHE A 208 -13.19 -2.25 -2.82
N LEU A 209 -13.02 -1.01 -3.30
CA LEU A 209 -14.10 -0.01 -3.26
C LEU A 209 -15.31 -0.40 -4.13
N ARG A 210 -15.13 -1.32 -5.10
CA ARG A 210 -16.19 -1.87 -5.97
C ARG A 210 -16.94 -3.06 -5.38
N THR A 211 -16.36 -3.75 -4.38
CA THR A 211 -17.00 -4.90 -3.71
C THR A 211 -17.93 -4.45 -2.60
#